data_AF-A0A2V8SIF9-F1
#
_entry.id   AF-A0A2V8SIF9-F1
#
_cell.length_a   1.000
_cell.length_b   1.000
_cell.length_c   1.000
_cell.angle_alpha   90.00
_cell.angle_beta   90.00
_cell.angle_gamma   90.00
#
_symmetry.space_group_name_H-M   'P 1'
#
loop_
_entity.id
_entity.type
_entity.pdbx_description
1 polymer ?
#
loop_
_entity_poly.entity_id
_entity_poly.type
_entity_poly.pdbx_seq_one_letter_code
_entity_poly.pdbx_strand_id
1 'polypeptide(L)' 'MKLTEVIREKDVLEQWPMSKATLIRARKNGLPFVRLGAFICYRPSDLEAHFFHLRSWRAATPKGEEGTSNG' A
#
# COMPACT_ATOMS: atom_id res chain seq x y z
N MET A 1 -6.29 20.02 7.64
CA MET A 1 -6.32 18.69 7.00
C MET A 1 -7.27 17.81 7.78
N LYS A 2 -8.31 17.29 7.12
CA LYS A 2 -9.21 16.32 7.75
C LYS A 2 -8.58 14.93 7.65
N LEU A 3 -8.73 14.09 8.67
CA LEU A 3 -8.23 12.70 8.67
C LEU A 3 -8.78 11.87 7.50
N THR A 4 -9.87 12.31 6.86
CA THR A 4 -10.46 11.71 5.66
C THR A 4 -9.61 11.86 4.41
N GLU A 5 -8.58 12.73 4.41
CA GLU A 5 -7.75 13.05 3.24
C GLU A 5 -6.45 12.25 3.21
N VAL A 6 -6.14 11.50 4.27
CA VAL A 6 -4.88 10.75 4.42
C VAL A 6 -5.14 9.37 5.02
N ILE A 7 -4.33 8.39 4.59
CA ILE A 7 -4.36 7.01 5.08
C ILE A 7 -3.13 6.75 5.94
N ARG A 8 -3.28 6.08 7.09
CA ARG A 8 -2.14 5.79 7.98
C ARG A 8 -1.28 4.67 7.40
N GLU A 9 0.01 4.67 7.75
CA GLU A 9 0.97 3.63 7.35
C GLU A 9 0.44 2.21 7.60
N LYS A 10 -0.18 1.96 8.76
CA LYS A 10 -0.78 0.67 9.07
C LYS A 10 -1.86 0.28 8.06
N ASP A 11 -2.78 1.20 7.79
CA ASP A 11 -3.91 0.97 6.89
C ASP A 11 -3.43 0.80 5.43
N VAL A 12 -2.36 1.49 5.02
CA VAL A 12 -1.70 1.28 3.72
C VAL A 12 -1.16 -0.16 3.61
N LEU A 13 -0.47 -0.65 4.63
CA LEU A 13 0.10 -2.00 4.63
C LEU A 13 -0.97 -3.10 4.68
N GLU A 14 -2.17 -2.80 5.18
CA GLU A 14 -3.32 -3.71 5.18
C GLU A 14 -4.05 -3.70 3.83
N GLN A 15 -4.26 -2.53 3.23
CA GLN A 15 -5.02 -2.39 1.98
C GLN A 15 -4.19 -2.67 0.73
N TRP A 16 -2.88 -2.44 0.80
CA TRP A 16 -1.98 -2.63 -0.32
C TRP A 16 -1.07 -3.82 -0.04
N PRO A 17 -1.00 -4.83 -0.93
CA PRO A 17 -0.20 -6.03 -0.72
C PRO A 17 1.30 -5.73 -0.91
N MET A 18 1.86 -4.92 -0.01
CA MET A 18 3.26 -4.53 -0.01
C MET A 18 3.88 -4.66 1.36
N SER A 19 5.19 -4.93 1.39
CA SER A 19 5.94 -5.01 2.63
C SER A 19 6.21 -3.62 3.23
N LYS A 20 6.37 -3.54 4.55
CA LYS A 20 6.86 -2.33 5.22
C LYS A 20 8.21 -1.85 4.66
N ALA A 21 9.08 -2.78 4.26
CA ALA A 21 10.35 -2.47 3.63
C ALA A 21 10.16 -1.74 2.28
N THR A 22 9.19 -2.16 1.48
CA THR A 22 8.82 -1.49 0.22
C THR A 22 8.42 -0.05 0.48
N LEU A 23 7.57 0.17 1.48
CA LEU A 23 7.10 1.51 1.84
C LEU A 23 8.22 2.40 2.43
N ILE A 24 9.15 1.82 3.19
CA ILE A 24 10.37 2.53 3.66
C ILE A 24 11.25 2.92 2.47
N ARG A 25 11.45 2.02 1.49
CA ARG A 25 12.22 2.33 0.27
C ARG A 25 11.54 3.42 -0.55
N ALA A 26 10.22 3.36 -0.71
CA ALA A 26 9.45 4.39 -1.40
C ALA A 26 9.65 5.77 -0.74
N ARG A 27 9.59 5.86 0.59
CA ARG A 27 9.91 7.10 1.33
C ARG A 27 11.33 7.59 1.08
N LYS A 28 12.33 6.70 1.11
CA LYS A 28 13.72 7.04 0.80
C LYS A 28 13.88 7.55 -0.64
N ASN A 29 13.04 7.06 -1.55
CA ASN A 29 13.00 7.45 -2.96
C ASN A 29 12.05 8.62 -3.25
N GLY A 30 11.59 9.34 -2.20
CA GLY A 30 10.83 10.59 -2.37
C GLY A 30 9.31 10.46 -2.32
N LEU A 31 8.74 9.35 -1.86
CA LEU A 31 7.29 9.25 -1.58
C LEU A 31 6.90 10.27 -0.50
N PRO A 32 6.01 11.25 -0.80
CA PRO A 32 5.55 12.22 0.18
C PRO A 32 4.76 11.55 1.31
N PHE A 33 4.97 12.02 2.54
CA PHE A 33 4.20 11.59 3.71
C PHE A 33 3.93 12.78 4.63
N VAL A 34 2.87 12.67 5.43
CA VAL A 34 2.46 13.66 6.43
C VAL A 34 2.52 13.01 7.80
N ARG A 35 3.05 13.72 8.80
CA ARG A 35 2.98 13.30 10.20
C ARG A 35 1.77 13.92 10.88
N LEU A 36 0.90 13.09 11.43
CA LEU A 36 -0.20 13.49 12.29
C LEU A 36 0.07 12.97 13.70
N GLY A 37 0.76 13.78 14.50
CA GLY A 37 1.26 13.39 15.82
C GLY A 37 2.26 12.25 15.75
N ALA A 38 1.91 11.11 16.34
CA ALA A 38 2.72 9.89 16.31
C ALA A 38 2.56 9.06 15.03
N PHE A 39 1.56 9.37 14.20
CA PHE A 39 1.24 8.58 13.01
C PHE A 39 1.91 9.13 11.76
N ILE A 40 2.38 8.21 10.92
CA ILE A 40 2.79 8.50 9.55
C ILE A 40 1.60 8.21 8.65
N CYS A 41 1.22 9.19 7.85
CA CYS A 41 0.10 9.12 6.95
C CYS A 41 0.55 9.49 5.52
N TYR A 42 -0.20 9.01 4.54
CA TYR A 42 0.05 9.22 3.13
C TYR A 42 -1.22 9.74 2.48
N ARG A 43 -1.09 10.54 1.42
CA ARG A 43 -2.24 10.86 0.57
C ARG A 43 -2.45 9.70 -0.41
N PRO A 44 -3.68 9.20 -0.61
CA PRO A 44 -3.95 8.15 -1.59
C PRO A 44 -3.41 8.48 -2.99
N SER A 45 -3.55 9.73 -3.44
CA SER A 45 -3.02 10.20 -4.73
C SER A 45 -1.50 10.06 -4.86
N ASP A 46 -0.75 10.29 -3.77
CA ASP A 46 0.71 10.19 -3.76
C ASP A 46 1.15 8.71 -3.80
N LEU A 47 0.42 7.84 -3.09
CA LEU A 47 0.63 6.39 -3.16
C LEU A 47 0.34 5.85 -4.56
N GLU A 48 -0.81 6.23 -5.13
CA GLU A 48 -1.16 5.87 -6.50
C GLU A 48 -0.11 6.37 -7.48
N ALA A 49 0.27 7.65 -7.48
CA ALA A 49 1.29 8.14 -8.41
C ALA A 49 2.62 7.37 -8.30
N HIS A 50 3.05 7.00 -7.09
CA HIS A 50 4.34 6.33 -6.87
C HIS A 50 4.31 4.84 -7.25
N PHE A 51 3.19 4.15 -7.03
CA PHE A 51 3.09 2.70 -7.19
C PHE A 51 2.25 2.27 -8.42
N PHE A 52 1.42 3.13 -8.99
CA PHE A 52 0.61 2.87 -10.18
C PHE A 52 1.46 2.71 -11.45
N HIS A 53 2.66 3.32 -11.49
CA HIS A 53 3.60 3.17 -12.62
C HIS A 53 4.47 1.91 -12.51
N LEU A 54 4.49 1.23 -11.37
CA LEU A 54 5.08 -0.11 -11.27
C LEU A 54 4.05 -1.11 -11.78
N ARG A 55 4.15 -1.40 -13.08
CA ARG A 55 3.46 -2.49 -13.79
C ARG A 55 3.15 -3.66 -12.86
N SER A 56 1.90 -4.15 -12.92
CA SER A 56 1.43 -5.47 -12.45
C SER A 56 0.78 -5.57 -11.07
N TRP A 57 0.34 -4.50 -10.39
CA TRP A 57 -0.38 -4.66 -9.11
C TRP A 57 -1.84 -5.15 -9.26
N ARG A 58 -2.42 -5.08 -10.46
CA ARG A 58 -3.79 -5.54 -10.75
C ARG A 58 -3.94 -7.08 -10.83
N ALA A 59 -2.90 -7.84 -10.46
CA ALA A 59 -2.90 -9.30 -10.48
C ALA A 59 -2.64 -9.89 -9.09
N ALA A 60 -3.41 -9.46 -8.09
CA ALA A 60 -3.66 -10.26 -6.90
C ALA A 60 -5.12 -10.69 -6.92
N THR A 61 -5.46 -11.57 -7.86
CA THR A 61 -6.65 -12.42 -7.70
C THR A 61 -6.53 -13.13 -6.36
N PRO A 62 -7.57 -13.14 -5.51
CA PRO A 62 -7.56 -13.98 -4.33
C PRO A 62 -7.40 -15.42 -4.81
N LYS A 63 -6.38 -16.13 -4.33
CA LYS A 63 -6.41 -17.60 -4.37
C LYS A 63 -7.53 -18.00 -3.41
N GLY A 64 -8.75 -18.11 -3.95
CA GLY A 64 -9.74 -18.98 -3.36
C GLY A 64 -9.16 -20.39 -3.35
N GLU A 65 -9.15 -20.99 -2.17
CA GLU A 65 -9.04 -22.44 -2.02
C GLU A 65 -10.09 -23.13 -2.90
N GLU A 66 -9.68 -24.15 -3.67
CA GLU A 66 -10.30 -25.48 -3.72
C GLU A 66 -9.78 -26.30 -4.92
N GLY A 67 -9.47 -27.58 -4.69
CA GLY A 67 -9.37 -28.58 -5.75
C GLY A 67 -8.09 -29.42 -5.82
N THR A 68 -7.58 -29.94 -4.70
CA THR A 68 -6.77 -31.18 -4.78
C THR A 68 -7.73 -32.35 -4.96
N SER A 69 -7.81 -32.90 -6.15
CA SER A 69 -8.40 -34.23 -6.39
C SER A 69 -7.28 -35.20 -6.74
N ASN A 70 -7.11 -36.19 -5.87
CA ASN A 70 -6.21 -37.33 -6.03
C ASN A 70 -6.60 -38.19 -7.25
N GLY A 71 -5.59 -38.77 -7.89
CA GLY A 71 -5.76 -39.93 -8.80
C GLY A 71 -5.92 -41.24 -8.04
#